data_AF-A0A561P631-F1
#
_entry.id   AF-A0A561P631-F1
#
_cell.length_a   1.000
_cell.length_b   1.000
_cell.length_c   1.000
_cell.angle_alpha   90.00
_cell.angle_beta   90.00
_cell.angle_gamma   90.00
#
_symmetry.space_group_name_H-M   'P 1'
#
loop_
_entity.id
_entity.type
_entity.pdbx_description
1 polymer ?
#
loop_
_entity_poly.entity_id
_entity_poly.type
_entity_poly.pdbx_seq_one_letter_code
_entity_poly.pdbx_strand_id
1 'polypeptide(L)'
;MKRIFPVLAVALAMTACFKDPPNISKPMFYFETLCNNPWGPALTTKQDTVAAWLSKQNIHYEYLSIQGEIFSGAANVTKCDTLTNRQIVVAVLYANTSKAAAARFKSPY
;
A
#
# COMPACT_ATOMS: atom_id res chain seq x y z
N MET A 1 -44.92 -12.17 32.04
CA MET A 1 -44.30 -11.96 30.72
C MET A 1 -44.66 -10.57 30.21
N LYS A 2 -43.74 -9.60 30.31
CA LYS A 2 -43.93 -8.25 29.73
C LYS A 2 -42.70 -7.89 28.92
N ARG A 3 -42.98 -7.46 27.69
CA ARG A 3 -42.09 -7.24 26.56
C ARG A 3 -41.30 -5.95 26.76
N ILE A 4 -39.97 -6.01 26.88
CA ILE A 4 -39.11 -4.81 26.81
C ILE A 4 -37.82 -5.07 26.01
N PHE A 5 -37.83 -6.05 25.11
CA PHE A 5 -36.68 -6.38 24.25
C PHE A 5 -36.70 -5.82 22.80
N PRO A 6 -37.68 -5.04 22.29
CA PRO A 6 -37.61 -4.61 20.89
C PRO A 6 -36.77 -3.34 20.66
N VAL A 7 -36.56 -2.49 21.67
CA VAL A 7 -35.93 -1.18 21.46
C VAL A 7 -34.39 -1.30 21.32
N LEU A 8 -33.78 -2.26 22.03
CA LEU A 8 -32.32 -2.46 21.97
C LEU A 8 -31.85 -3.06 20.63
N ALA A 9 -32.68 -3.87 19.98
CA ALA A 9 -32.35 -4.49 18.70
C ALA A 9 -32.39 -3.50 17.53
N VAL A 10 -33.29 -2.51 17.57
CA VAL A 10 -33.38 -1.48 16.52
C VAL A 10 -32.20 -0.50 16.59
N ALA A 11 -31.71 -0.18 17.79
CA ALA A 11 -30.51 0.64 17.95
C ALA A 11 -29.23 -0.06 17.44
N LEU A 12 -29.10 -1.38 17.63
CA LEU A 12 -27.97 -2.12 17.06
C LEU A 12 -28.03 -2.20 15.53
N ALA A 13 -29.23 -2.40 14.95
CA ALA A 13 -29.39 -2.50 13.50
C ALA A 13 -29.14 -1.16 12.78
N MET A 14 -29.47 -0.02 13.38
CA MET A 14 -29.25 1.29 12.75
C MET A 14 -27.79 1.77 12.79
N THR A 15 -26.94 1.22 13.67
CA THR A 15 -25.49 1.48 13.62
C THR A 15 -24.74 0.60 12.63
N ALA A 16 -25.40 -0.42 12.06
CA ALA A 16 -24.78 -1.35 11.12
C ALA A 16 -24.73 -0.81 9.68
N CYS A 17 -25.49 0.23 9.34
CA CYS A 17 -25.50 0.83 7.99
C CYS A 17 -24.59 2.06 7.83
N PHE A 18 -23.83 2.45 8.87
CA PHE A 18 -22.94 3.63 8.84
C PHE A 18 -21.45 3.30 9.02
N LYS A 19 -21.05 2.03 8.89
CA LYS A 19 -19.75 1.56 9.40
C LYS A 19 -18.69 1.16 8.40
N ASP A 20 -18.94 1.31 7.10
CA ASP A 20 -17.81 1.32 6.17
C ASP A 20 -17.52 2.78 5.85
N PRO A 21 -16.52 3.42 6.51
CA PRO A 21 -15.99 4.66 5.98
C PRO A 21 -15.66 4.39 4.50
N PRO A 22 -15.93 5.35 3.59
CA PRO A 22 -15.56 5.14 2.20
C PRO A 22 -14.10 4.66 2.16
N ASN A 23 -13.84 3.56 1.47
CA ASN A 23 -12.49 3.08 1.20
C ASN A 23 -11.84 4.11 0.27
N ILE A 24 -11.41 5.22 0.86
CA ILE A 24 -10.72 6.28 0.15
C ILE A 24 -9.28 5.78 0.07
N SER A 25 -8.84 5.43 -1.13
CA SER A 25 -7.42 5.22 -1.39
C SER A 25 -6.76 6.53 -1.81
N LYS A 26 -5.51 6.71 -1.41
CA LYS A 26 -4.63 7.80 -1.88
C LYS A 26 -3.51 7.18 -2.71
N PRO A 27 -3.23 7.68 -3.93
CA PRO A 27 -2.07 7.24 -4.68
C PRO A 27 -0.80 7.66 -3.95
N MET A 28 0.11 6.72 -3.79
CA MET A 28 1.45 6.93 -3.25
C MET A 28 2.47 6.21 -4.11
N PHE A 29 3.69 6.75 -4.20
CA PHE A 29 4.75 6.22 -5.04
C PHE A 29 6.06 6.01 -4.29
N TYR A 30 6.85 5.06 -4.75
CA TYR A 30 8.21 4.80 -4.30
C TYR A 30 9.14 4.72 -5.50
N PHE A 31 10.23 5.47 -5.48
CA PHE A 31 11.27 5.38 -6.51
C PHE A 31 12.23 4.25 -6.16
N GLU A 32 12.29 3.25 -7.03
CA GLU A 32 13.07 2.05 -6.79
C GLU A 32 14.57 2.32 -6.93
N THR A 33 15.37 1.77 -6.03
CA THR A 33 16.84 1.74 -6.09
C THR A 33 17.32 0.35 -6.53
N LEU A 34 18.57 0.20 -6.95
CA LEU A 34 19.06 -1.11 -7.41
C LEU A 34 18.95 -2.21 -6.35
N CYS A 35 19.31 -1.93 -5.09
CA CYS A 35 19.40 -2.97 -4.05
C CYS A 35 18.66 -2.63 -2.76
N ASN A 36 18.55 -1.36 -2.39
CA ASN A 36 18.13 -0.93 -1.05
C ASN A 36 16.61 -0.76 -0.91
N ASN A 37 15.81 -1.55 -1.62
CA ASN A 37 14.35 -1.50 -1.49
C ASN A 37 13.85 -2.43 -0.37
N PRO A 38 12.73 -2.11 0.28
CA PRO A 38 12.20 -2.93 1.36
C PRO A 38 11.81 -4.36 0.96
N TRP A 39 11.47 -4.57 -0.31
CA TRP A 39 11.10 -5.87 -0.91
C TRP A 39 12.27 -6.57 -1.62
N GLY A 40 13.48 -5.99 -1.61
CA GLY A 40 14.68 -6.57 -2.21
C GLY A 40 15.16 -5.87 -3.48
N PRO A 41 16.12 -6.47 -4.21
CA PRO A 41 16.75 -5.85 -5.37
C PRO A 41 15.77 -5.57 -6.53
N ALA A 42 16.00 -4.48 -7.25
CA ALA A 42 15.18 -4.10 -8.40
C ALA A 42 15.11 -5.21 -9.46
N LEU A 43 16.25 -5.85 -9.76
CA LEU A 43 16.37 -6.90 -10.79
C LEU A 43 15.45 -8.11 -10.55
N THR A 44 15.08 -8.36 -9.29
CA THR A 44 14.19 -9.46 -8.91
C THR A 44 12.80 -8.96 -8.49
N THR A 45 12.59 -7.64 -8.47
CA THR A 45 11.33 -7.06 -8.01
C THR A 45 10.20 -7.33 -9.01
N LYS A 46 9.17 -8.00 -8.50
CA LYS A 46 7.89 -8.22 -9.17
C LYS A 46 6.75 -7.65 -8.33
N GLN A 47 5.59 -7.47 -8.95
CA GLN A 47 4.40 -6.98 -8.26
C GLN A 47 4.08 -7.81 -6.99
N ASP A 48 4.20 -9.14 -7.07
CA ASP A 48 3.94 -10.03 -5.93
C ASP A 48 4.93 -9.83 -4.78
N THR A 49 6.20 -9.52 -5.07
CA THR A 49 7.20 -9.28 -4.01
C THR A 49 6.90 -8.01 -3.24
N VAL A 50 6.42 -6.97 -3.93
CA VAL A 50 5.98 -5.72 -3.31
C VAL A 50 4.68 -5.94 -2.53
N ALA A 51 3.72 -6.66 -3.11
CA ALA A 51 2.44 -7.01 -2.47
C ALA A 51 2.64 -7.79 -1.17
N ALA A 52 3.50 -8.82 -1.20
CA ALA A 52 3.84 -9.62 -0.03
C ALA A 52 4.49 -8.76 1.07
N TRP A 53 5.35 -7.82 0.68
CA TRP A 53 5.95 -6.88 1.63
C TRP A 53 4.90 -5.94 2.24
N LEU A 54 4.00 -5.35 1.43
CA LEU A 54 2.91 -4.49 1.91
C LEU A 54 1.99 -5.24 2.89
N SER A 55 1.64 -6.50 2.57
CA SER A 55 0.85 -7.38 3.43
C SER A 55 1.55 -7.67 4.75
N LYS A 56 2.85 -8.00 4.74
CA LYS A 56 3.67 -8.18 5.96
C LYS A 56 3.71 -6.91 6.81
N GLN A 57 3.69 -5.74 6.16
CA GLN A 57 3.60 -4.46 6.86
C GLN A 57 2.17 -4.09 7.25
N ASN A 58 1.15 -4.92 7.05
CA ASN A 58 -0.26 -4.55 7.28
C ASN A 58 -0.60 -3.18 6.64
N ILE A 59 -0.15 -2.97 5.40
CA ILE A 59 -0.49 -1.80 4.58
C ILE A 59 -1.54 -2.28 3.57
N HIS A 60 -2.78 -1.86 3.76
CA HIS A 60 -3.87 -2.19 2.85
C HIS A 60 -3.89 -1.23 1.66
N TYR A 61 -4.18 -1.76 0.48
CA TYR A 61 -4.20 -1.04 -0.78
C TYR A 61 -5.24 -1.64 -1.73
N GLU A 62 -5.71 -0.83 -2.68
CA GLU A 62 -6.66 -1.25 -3.72
C GLU A 62 -5.96 -1.63 -5.02
N TYR A 63 -4.86 -0.93 -5.32
CA TYR A 63 -4.12 -1.08 -6.55
C TYR A 63 -2.62 -1.01 -6.29
N LEU A 64 -1.86 -1.80 -7.02
CA LEU A 64 -0.41 -1.81 -7.04
C LEU A 64 0.03 -1.97 -8.49
N SER A 65 1.01 -1.18 -8.90
CA SER A 65 1.63 -1.27 -10.21
C SER A 65 3.09 -0.87 -10.15
N ILE A 66 3.86 -1.41 -11.10
CA ILE A 66 5.24 -1.04 -11.31
C ILE A 66 5.34 -0.41 -12.69
N GLN A 67 5.70 0.86 -12.71
CA GLN A 67 5.83 1.65 -13.94
C GLN A 67 7.31 1.85 -14.27
N GLY A 68 7.62 1.95 -15.57
CA GLY A 68 8.98 2.11 -16.08
C GLY A 68 9.78 0.81 -16.14
N GLU A 69 11.05 0.92 -16.50
CA GLU A 69 11.96 -0.20 -16.70
C GLU A 69 13.30 0.04 -15.99
N ILE A 70 14.05 -1.03 -15.73
CA ILE A 70 15.42 -0.89 -15.25
C ILE A 70 16.29 -0.48 -16.43
N PHE A 71 17.20 0.47 -16.23
CA PHE A 71 18.13 0.90 -17.28
C PHE A 71 19.08 -0.23 -17.71
N SER A 72 19.50 -0.20 -18.97
CA SER A 72 20.42 -1.20 -19.53
C SER A 72 21.77 -1.20 -18.79
N GLY A 73 22.32 -2.39 -18.51
CA GLY A 73 23.59 -2.55 -17.79
C GLY A 73 23.50 -2.45 -16.27
N ALA A 74 22.30 -2.30 -15.69
CA ALA A 74 22.09 -2.24 -14.24
C ALA A 74 22.69 -3.43 -13.46
N ALA A 75 22.75 -4.62 -14.06
CA ALA A 75 23.36 -5.80 -13.44
C ALA A 75 24.85 -5.64 -13.11
N ASN A 76 25.53 -4.69 -13.76
CA ASN A 76 26.97 -4.43 -13.57
C ASN A 76 27.23 -3.25 -12.61
N VAL A 77 26.19 -2.60 -12.09
CA VAL A 77 26.32 -1.46 -11.19
C VAL A 77 26.33 -1.96 -9.75
N THR A 78 27.37 -1.63 -9.00
CA THR A 78 27.54 -2.05 -7.60
C THR A 78 26.99 -1.06 -6.59
N LYS A 79 26.68 0.18 -7.01
CA LYS A 79 26.15 1.22 -6.12
C LYS A 79 24.66 1.00 -5.84
N CYS A 80 24.35 0.42 -4.69
CA CYS A 80 23.02 0.01 -4.25
C CYS A 80 21.96 1.13 -4.22
N ASP A 81 22.37 2.36 -3.94
CA ASP A 81 21.48 3.55 -3.85
C ASP A 81 21.18 4.19 -5.21
N THR A 82 21.69 3.62 -6.31
CA THR A 82 21.39 4.13 -7.64
C THR A 82 19.90 3.95 -7.91
N LEU A 83 19.21 5.06 -8.19
CA LEU A 83 17.83 5.03 -8.64
C LEU A 83 17.72 4.27 -9.96
N THR A 84 16.70 3.44 -10.07
CA THR A 84 16.28 2.89 -11.36
C THR A 84 15.35 3.89 -12.05
N ASN A 85 14.88 3.56 -13.26
CA ASN A 85 13.79 4.31 -13.89
C ASN A 85 12.40 3.74 -13.52
N ARG A 86 12.33 2.87 -12.49
CA ARG A 86 11.08 2.26 -12.04
C ARG A 86 10.46 3.03 -10.88
N GLN A 87 9.13 3.12 -10.94
CA GLN A 87 8.29 3.67 -9.89
C GLN A 87 7.27 2.62 -9.46
N ILE A 88 7.19 2.39 -8.16
CA ILE A 88 6.12 1.58 -7.57
C ILE A 88 4.97 2.51 -7.22
N VAL A 89 3.79 2.28 -7.78
CA VAL A 89 2.60 3.09 -7.55
C VAL A 89 1.57 2.23 -6.81
N VAL A 90 1.08 2.74 -5.67
CA VAL A 90 0.14 2.03 -4.81
C VAL A 90 -1.02 2.96 -4.44
N ALA A 91 -2.25 2.52 -4.65
CA ALA A 91 -3.45 3.19 -4.11
C ALA A 91 -3.68 2.70 -2.67
N VAL A 92 -3.02 3.34 -1.71
CA VAL A 92 -3.01 2.95 -0.29
C VAL A 92 -4.31 3.42 0.36
N LEU A 93 -4.99 2.56 1.12
CA LEU A 93 -6.17 2.99 1.90
C LEU A 93 -5.78 4.11 2.86
N TYR A 94 -6.63 5.13 3.01
CA TYR A 94 -6.30 6.35 3.73
C TYR A 94 -5.75 6.08 5.15
N ALA A 95 -6.34 5.10 5.85
CA ALA A 95 -5.92 4.63 7.18
C ALA A 95 -4.46 4.13 7.24
N ASN A 96 -3.88 3.69 6.13
CA ASN A 96 -2.52 3.17 6.04
C ASN A 96 -1.52 4.16 5.42
N THR A 97 -1.95 5.35 5.00
CA THR A 97 -1.08 6.33 4.31
C THR A 97 0.11 6.79 5.16
N SER A 98 -0.07 6.98 6.47
CA SER A 98 1.03 7.32 7.39
C SER A 98 2.06 6.19 7.50
N LYS A 99 1.60 4.94 7.48
CA LYS A 99 2.46 3.75 7.50
C LYS A 99 3.23 3.58 6.20
N ALA A 100 2.58 3.78 5.06
CA ALA A 100 3.23 3.83 3.77
C ALA A 100 4.24 4.98 3.69
N ALA A 101 3.93 6.15 4.26
CA ALA A 101 4.86 7.29 4.32
C ALA A 101 6.11 6.99 5.17
N ALA A 102 5.96 6.31 6.30
CA ALA A 102 7.07 5.83 7.12
C ALA A 102 7.97 4.84 6.35
N ALA A 103 7.37 4.07 5.44
CA ALA A 103 8.08 3.21 4.48
C ALA A 103 8.65 3.94 3.26
N ARG A 104 8.69 5.28 3.31
CA ARG A 104 9.21 6.19 2.27
C ARG A 104 8.38 6.27 0.99
N PHE A 105 7.18 5.71 0.95
CA PHE A 105 6.23 6.08 -0.10
C PHE A 105 5.88 7.56 0.03
N LYS A 106 5.76 8.25 -1.09
CA LYS A 106 5.44 9.68 -1.17
C LYS A 106 4.09 9.84 -1.82
N SER A 107 3.35 10.84 -1.37
CA SER A 107 2.12 11.23 -2.05
C SER A 107 2.43 12.33 -3.07
N PRO A 108 1.74 12.37 -4.22
CA PRO A 108 1.94 13.45 -5.20
C PRO A 108 1.45 14.82 -4.70
N TYR A 109 0.68 14.83 -3.60
CA TYR A 109 0.11 16.02 -2.96
C TYR A 109 0.28 15.96 -1.45
#